data_AF-A0A6A2EYM0-F1
#
_entry.id   AF-A0A6A2EYM0-F1
#
_cell.length_a   1.000
_cell.length_b   1.000
_cell.length_c   1.000
_cell.angle_alpha   90.00
_cell.angle_beta   90.00
_cell.angle_gamma   90.00
#
_symmetry.space_group_name_H-M   'P 1'
#
loop_
_entity.id
_entity.type
_entity.pdbx_description
1 polymer ?
#
loop_
_entity_poly.entity_id
_entity_poly.type
_entity_poly.pdbx_seq_one_letter_code
_entity_poly.pdbx_strand_id
1 'polypeptide(L)'
;MKRAALYTIALLLSIGAFAQRSAEDYYNDGMKYAQRGNYKEAIGYFDMAIRLKADDYFSMFNRGIAKSKLGNYNEALADFKLVLTFKPDYVKAYNAIGSCYKRLTHYDTAVNYYSNALEFEASNSEALYHRAHMYESMNMFDSAASDFLELVEMGVDVGDKGKYYSDTAKNRPKLNTITKLTQTSTDATYGFTAKNPIKVGTGKKGGFGNVRDYLNLLRDSKKKPIKYSRVQACCPYKPKGFAGNVFDEEYNITYVDETGIEVTKKLYLTYYEYEEPKIPMGLATGK
;
A
#
# COMPACT_ATOMS: atom_id res chain seq x y z
N MET A 1 2.99 16.35 -73.94
CA MET A 1 3.68 16.45 -72.64
C MET A 1 2.78 16.75 -71.43
N LYS A 2 1.62 17.44 -71.56
CA LYS A 2 0.76 17.76 -70.40
C LYS A 2 -0.09 16.61 -69.83
N ARG A 3 -0.34 15.53 -70.59
CA ARG A 3 -1.14 14.38 -70.12
C ARG A 3 -0.36 13.39 -69.23
N ALA A 4 0.95 13.24 -69.43
CA ALA A 4 1.77 12.34 -68.61
C ALA A 4 1.98 12.87 -67.18
N ALA A 5 2.00 14.20 -66.99
CA ALA A 5 2.14 14.83 -65.68
C ALA A 5 0.88 14.72 -64.80
N LEU A 6 -0.32 14.63 -65.39
CA LEU A 6 -1.55 14.40 -64.62
C LEU A 6 -1.64 12.95 -64.10
N TYR A 7 -1.15 11.97 -64.87
CA TYR A 7 -1.14 10.57 -64.42
C TYR A 7 -0.13 10.33 -63.30
N THR A 8 1.03 10.99 -63.29
CA THR A 8 2.01 10.87 -62.20
C THR A 8 1.56 11.57 -60.92
N ILE A 9 0.85 12.69 -61.01
CA ILE A 9 0.26 13.36 -59.83
C ILE A 9 -0.93 12.56 -59.27
N ALA A 10 -1.76 11.95 -60.12
CA ALA A 10 -2.83 11.06 -59.69
C ALA A 10 -2.30 9.76 -59.07
N LEU A 11 -1.17 9.21 -59.57
CA LEU A 11 -0.53 8.03 -58.98
C LEU A 11 0.11 8.36 -57.62
N LEU A 12 0.70 9.55 -57.45
CA LEU A 12 1.22 10.02 -56.16
C LEU A 12 0.10 10.34 -55.15
N LEU A 13 -1.09 10.75 -55.61
CA LEU A 13 -2.28 10.88 -54.77
C LEU A 13 -2.95 9.52 -54.46
N SER A 14 -2.73 8.48 -55.26
CA SER A 14 -3.17 7.11 -54.95
C SER A 14 -2.30 6.38 -53.92
N ILE A 15 -1.15 6.96 -53.55
CA ILE A 15 -0.38 6.56 -52.35
C ILE A 15 -0.99 7.21 -51.09
N GLY A 16 -1.90 8.16 -51.25
CA GLY A 16 -2.68 8.76 -50.18
C GLY A 16 -3.80 7.84 -49.70
N ALA A 17 -3.47 6.89 -48.82
CA ALA A 17 -4.31 6.36 -47.72
C ALA A 17 -3.76 5.04 -47.15
N PHE A 18 -2.46 4.92 -46.90
CA PHE A 18 -2.08 4.06 -45.78
C PHE A 18 -2.52 4.83 -44.54
N ALA A 19 -3.66 4.45 -43.95
CA ALA A 19 -4.07 4.97 -42.65
C ALA A 19 -2.89 4.74 -41.70
N GLN A 20 -2.15 5.80 -41.40
CA GLN A 20 -1.01 5.71 -40.51
C GLN A 20 -1.56 5.34 -39.14
N ARG A 21 -1.29 4.11 -38.71
CA ARG A 21 -1.81 3.58 -37.45
C ARG A 21 -1.46 4.51 -36.30
N SER A 22 -2.47 4.88 -35.53
CA SER A 22 -2.33 5.71 -34.33
C SER A 22 -1.82 4.89 -33.14
N ALA A 23 -1.32 5.58 -32.10
CA ALA A 23 -0.98 4.93 -30.84
C ALA A 23 -2.18 4.13 -30.27
N GLU A 24 -3.38 4.68 -30.41
CA GLU A 24 -4.64 4.03 -30.00
C GLU A 24 -4.92 2.74 -30.77
N ASP A 25 -4.64 2.70 -32.07
CA ASP A 25 -4.80 1.47 -32.88
C ASP A 25 -3.85 0.38 -32.41
N TYR A 26 -2.60 0.72 -32.07
CA TYR A 26 -1.63 -0.23 -31.53
C TYR A 26 -2.00 -0.67 -30.12
N TYR A 27 -2.45 0.23 -29.25
CA TYR A 27 -2.96 -0.09 -27.93
C TYR A 27 -4.12 -1.10 -27.99
N ASN A 28 -5.11 -0.84 -28.85
CA ASN A 28 -6.27 -1.71 -29.02
C ASN A 28 -5.91 -3.10 -29.54
N ASP A 29 -4.95 -3.21 -30.46
CA ASP A 29 -4.44 -4.52 -30.88
C ASP A 29 -3.69 -5.22 -29.75
N GLY A 30 -2.84 -4.50 -29.00
CA GLY A 30 -2.17 -5.05 -27.81
C GLY A 30 -3.17 -5.63 -26.81
N MET A 31 -4.27 -4.93 -26.55
CA MET A 31 -5.36 -5.41 -25.70
C MET A 31 -6.02 -6.68 -26.25
N LYS A 32 -6.30 -6.77 -27.56
CA LYS A 32 -6.87 -7.99 -28.18
C LYS A 32 -5.96 -9.20 -28.02
N TYR A 33 -4.65 -9.03 -28.20
CA TYR A 33 -3.68 -10.11 -28.00
C TYR A 33 -3.58 -10.50 -26.52
N ALA A 34 -3.54 -9.53 -25.61
CA ALA A 34 -3.52 -9.78 -24.17
C ALA A 34 -4.77 -10.55 -23.69
N GLN A 35 -5.96 -10.20 -24.18
CA GLN A 35 -7.21 -10.92 -23.87
C GLN A 35 -7.19 -12.38 -24.32
N ARG A 36 -6.44 -12.71 -25.38
CA ARG A 36 -6.24 -14.08 -25.87
C ARG A 36 -5.11 -14.82 -25.16
N GLY A 37 -4.43 -14.17 -24.21
CA GLY A 37 -3.26 -14.72 -23.51
C GLY A 37 -1.95 -14.65 -24.31
N ASN A 38 -1.96 -14.00 -25.48
CA ASN A 38 -0.79 -13.84 -26.34
C ASN A 38 0.04 -12.63 -25.88
N TYR A 39 0.65 -12.76 -24.70
CA TYR A 39 1.29 -11.64 -24.01
C TYR A 39 2.56 -11.13 -24.71
N LYS A 40 3.31 -11.99 -25.41
CA LYS A 40 4.53 -11.58 -26.13
C LYS A 40 4.19 -10.65 -27.30
N GLU A 41 3.17 -11.00 -28.07
CA GLU A 41 2.65 -10.18 -29.17
C GLU A 41 2.05 -8.89 -28.63
N ALA A 42 1.27 -8.96 -27.54
CA ALA A 42 0.70 -7.79 -26.89
C ALA A 42 1.78 -6.75 -26.49
N ILE A 43 2.90 -7.20 -25.92
CA ILE A 43 4.03 -6.34 -25.58
C ILE A 43 4.54 -5.59 -26.82
N GLY A 44 4.71 -6.28 -27.95
CA GLY A 44 5.15 -5.65 -29.20
C GLY A 44 4.19 -4.56 -29.70
N TYR A 45 2.88 -4.77 -29.56
CA TYR A 45 1.88 -3.74 -29.89
C TYR A 45 1.93 -2.56 -28.92
N PHE A 46 2.03 -2.80 -27.60
CA PHE A 46 2.17 -1.72 -26.62
C PHE A 46 3.47 -0.93 -26.81
N ASP A 47 4.57 -1.58 -27.21
CA ASP A 47 5.82 -0.90 -27.56
C ASP A 47 5.62 0.10 -28.71
N MET A 48 4.86 -0.28 -29.74
CA MET A 48 4.55 0.61 -30.85
C MET A 48 3.67 1.79 -30.41
N ALA A 49 2.67 1.55 -29.56
CA ALA A 49 1.84 2.62 -29.00
C ALA A 49 2.68 3.63 -28.20
N ILE A 50 3.56 3.15 -27.31
CA ILE A 50 4.46 3.99 -26.50
C ILE A 50 5.46 4.76 -27.39
N ARG A 51 5.96 4.16 -28.48
CA ARG A 51 6.85 4.85 -29.43
C ARG A 51 6.16 6.01 -30.14
N LEU A 52 4.87 5.86 -30.46
CA LEU A 52 4.08 6.91 -31.11
C LEU A 52 3.61 7.97 -30.12
N LYS A 53 3.36 7.59 -28.86
CA LYS A 53 2.94 8.48 -27.78
C LYS A 53 3.67 8.13 -26.49
N ALA A 54 4.76 8.86 -26.23
CA ALA A 54 5.67 8.56 -25.13
C ALA A 54 5.09 8.76 -23.72
N ASP A 55 3.97 9.49 -23.58
CA ASP A 55 3.26 9.71 -22.32
C ASP A 55 2.01 8.82 -22.17
N ASP A 56 1.83 7.82 -23.04
CA ASP A 56 0.73 6.86 -22.95
C ASP A 56 0.94 5.85 -21.82
N TYR A 57 0.59 6.29 -20.60
CA TYR A 57 0.67 5.46 -19.41
C TYR A 57 -0.29 4.25 -19.44
N PHE A 58 -1.35 4.25 -20.26
CA PHE A 58 -2.22 3.07 -20.40
C PHE A 58 -1.50 1.94 -21.13
N SER A 59 -0.80 2.25 -22.22
CA SER A 59 0.04 1.27 -22.92
C SER A 59 1.19 0.78 -22.04
N MET A 60 1.84 1.67 -21.26
CA MET A 60 2.88 1.27 -20.30
C MET A 60 2.34 0.32 -19.24
N PHE A 61 1.20 0.66 -18.62
CA PHE A 61 0.57 -0.17 -17.60
C PHE A 61 0.24 -1.55 -18.15
N ASN A 62 -0.42 -1.63 -19.31
CA ASN A 62 -0.81 -2.91 -19.90
C ASN A 62 0.40 -3.73 -20.40
N ARG A 63 1.48 -3.09 -20.87
CA ARG A 63 2.76 -3.77 -21.14
C ARG A 63 3.35 -4.38 -19.87
N GLY A 64 3.33 -3.63 -18.76
CA GLY A 64 3.74 -4.13 -17.46
C GLY A 64 2.92 -5.34 -17.01
N ILE A 65 1.60 -5.31 -17.19
CA ILE A 65 0.72 -6.46 -16.89
C ILE A 65 1.09 -7.67 -17.76
N ALA A 66 1.28 -7.49 -19.07
CA ALA A 66 1.67 -8.57 -19.98
C ALA A 66 3.03 -9.18 -19.59
N LYS A 67 4.03 -8.36 -19.25
CA LYS A 67 5.33 -8.82 -18.72
C LYS A 67 5.18 -9.60 -17.42
N SER A 68 4.36 -9.12 -16.49
CA SER A 68 4.08 -9.80 -15.22
C SER A 68 3.41 -11.18 -15.44
N LYS A 69 2.50 -11.29 -16.41
CA LYS A 69 1.88 -12.56 -16.81
C LYS A 69 2.86 -13.56 -17.40
N LEU A 70 3.96 -13.08 -17.99
CA LEU A 70 5.07 -13.92 -18.48
C LEU A 70 6.10 -14.25 -17.39
N GLY A 71 5.95 -13.73 -16.17
CA GLY A 71 6.91 -13.92 -15.07
C GLY A 71 8.07 -12.92 -15.06
N ASN A 72 8.07 -11.94 -15.97
CA ASN A 72 9.11 -10.93 -16.09
C ASN A 72 8.87 -9.76 -15.11
N TYR A 73 8.88 -10.05 -13.81
CA TYR A 73 8.45 -9.10 -12.77
C TYR A 73 9.32 -7.83 -12.70
N ASN A 74 10.64 -7.94 -12.89
CA ASN A 74 11.53 -6.78 -12.86
C ASN A 74 11.27 -5.81 -14.02
N GLU A 75 11.01 -6.33 -15.22
CA GLU A 75 10.66 -5.48 -16.37
C GLU A 75 9.26 -4.87 -16.21
N ALA A 76 8.32 -5.61 -15.61
CA ALA A 76 7.00 -5.08 -15.27
C ALA A 76 7.08 -3.95 -14.24
N LEU A 77 7.94 -4.09 -13.23
CA LEU A 77 8.20 -3.05 -12.23
C LEU A 77 8.69 -1.74 -12.87
N ALA A 78 9.58 -1.82 -13.87
CA ALA A 78 10.04 -0.65 -14.58
C ALA A 78 8.89 0.08 -15.29
N ASP A 79 7.99 -0.66 -15.95
CA ASP A 79 6.81 -0.10 -16.62
C ASP A 79 5.84 0.55 -15.62
N PHE A 80 5.53 -0.12 -14.51
CA PHE A 80 4.62 0.44 -13.51
C PHE A 80 5.19 1.66 -12.79
N LYS A 81 6.50 1.69 -12.52
CA LYS A 81 7.15 2.88 -11.95
C LYS A 81 7.12 4.05 -12.94
N LEU A 82 7.28 3.78 -14.24
CA LEU A 82 7.14 4.80 -15.28
C LEU A 82 5.70 5.34 -15.35
N VAL A 83 4.68 4.50 -15.18
CA VAL A 83 3.28 4.97 -15.05
C VAL A 83 3.16 6.00 -13.92
N LEU A 84 3.77 5.74 -12.75
CA LEU A 84 3.73 6.65 -11.61
C LEU A 84 4.49 7.96 -11.84
N THR A 85 5.43 8.03 -12.79
CA THR A 85 6.06 9.32 -13.16
C THR A 85 5.11 10.21 -13.97
N PHE A 86 4.18 9.63 -14.73
CA PHE A 86 3.18 10.37 -15.51
C PHE A 86 1.87 10.59 -14.74
N LYS A 87 1.46 9.62 -13.91
CA LYS A 87 0.23 9.65 -13.13
C LYS A 87 0.51 9.18 -11.68
N PRO A 88 0.99 10.07 -10.80
CA PRO A 88 1.44 9.72 -9.45
C PRO A 88 0.35 9.15 -8.53
N ASP A 89 -0.92 9.43 -8.82
CA ASP A 89 -2.10 8.97 -8.07
C ASP A 89 -2.74 7.70 -8.66
N TYR A 90 -2.05 7.02 -9.59
CA TYR A 90 -2.61 5.84 -10.25
C TYR A 90 -2.54 4.59 -9.36
N VAL A 91 -3.56 4.42 -8.52
CA VAL A 91 -3.71 3.32 -7.53
C VAL A 91 -3.42 1.93 -8.12
N LYS A 92 -3.87 1.65 -9.34
CA LYS A 92 -3.64 0.37 -10.03
C LYS A 92 -2.15 0.06 -10.24
N ALA A 93 -1.30 1.07 -10.46
CA ALA A 93 0.13 0.85 -10.58
C ALA A 93 0.77 0.50 -9.24
N TYR A 94 0.35 1.13 -8.13
CA TYR A 94 0.80 0.74 -6.78
C TYR A 94 0.45 -0.71 -6.47
N ASN A 95 -0.79 -1.13 -6.72
CA ASN A 95 -1.22 -2.53 -6.54
C ASN A 95 -0.42 -3.51 -7.41
N ALA A 96 -0.17 -3.15 -8.66
CA ALA A 96 0.60 -3.97 -9.59
C ALA A 96 2.07 -4.11 -9.16
N ILE A 97 2.69 -3.03 -8.67
CA ILE A 97 4.04 -3.05 -8.11
C ILE A 97 4.09 -3.94 -6.86
N GLY A 98 3.16 -3.77 -5.93
CA GLY A 98 3.04 -4.62 -4.75
C GLY A 98 2.89 -6.10 -5.12
N SER A 99 2.13 -6.40 -6.17
CA SER A 99 1.96 -7.76 -6.70
C SER A 99 3.24 -8.33 -7.30
N CYS A 100 4.03 -7.53 -8.00
CA CYS A 100 5.36 -7.95 -8.48
C CYS A 100 6.31 -8.24 -7.32
N TYR A 101 6.40 -7.36 -6.31
CA TYR A 101 7.25 -7.60 -5.14
C TYR A 101 6.81 -8.83 -4.33
N LYS A 102 5.50 -9.08 -4.22
CA LYS A 102 4.96 -10.34 -3.68
C LYS A 102 5.50 -11.55 -4.43
N ARG A 103 5.46 -11.53 -5.77
CA ARG A 103 5.97 -12.64 -6.61
C ARG A 103 7.47 -12.83 -6.48
N LEU A 104 8.19 -11.75 -6.19
CA LEU A 104 9.62 -11.74 -5.89
C LEU A 104 9.93 -12.00 -4.41
N THR A 105 8.93 -12.35 -3.58
CA THR A 105 9.07 -12.64 -2.13
C THR A 105 9.58 -11.47 -1.27
N HIS A 106 9.53 -10.24 -1.76
CA HIS A 106 9.84 -9.02 -1.02
C HIS A 106 8.57 -8.47 -0.35
N TYR A 107 8.09 -9.15 0.68
CA TYR A 107 6.78 -8.89 1.30
C TYR A 107 6.70 -7.53 2.01
N ASP A 108 7.78 -7.11 2.68
CA ASP A 108 7.93 -5.80 3.31
C ASP A 108 7.76 -4.66 2.30
N THR A 109 8.42 -4.79 1.14
CA THR A 109 8.34 -3.82 0.06
C THR A 109 6.94 -3.83 -0.57
N ALA A 110 6.33 -5.01 -0.74
CA ALA A 110 4.96 -5.13 -1.23
C ALA A 110 3.96 -4.40 -0.32
N VAL A 111 4.08 -4.54 1.01
CA VAL A 111 3.25 -3.83 1.99
C VAL A 111 3.36 -2.31 1.84
N ASN A 112 4.56 -1.78 1.60
CA ASN A 112 4.74 -0.33 1.40
C ASN A 112 3.98 0.17 0.17
N TYR A 113 4.02 -0.57 -0.94
CA TYR A 113 3.29 -0.16 -2.15
C TYR A 113 1.77 -0.30 -2.01
N TYR A 114 1.26 -1.35 -1.34
CA TYR A 114 -0.17 -1.41 -1.03
C TYR A 114 -0.61 -0.32 -0.05
N SER A 115 0.24 0.06 0.90
CA SER A 115 -0.04 1.19 1.79
C SER A 115 -0.12 2.51 1.04
N ASN A 116 0.79 2.75 0.09
CA ASN A 116 0.72 3.93 -0.78
C ASN A 116 -0.58 3.95 -1.61
N ALA A 117 -1.04 2.79 -2.11
CA ALA A 117 -2.33 2.70 -2.80
C ALA A 117 -3.49 3.19 -1.91
N LEU A 118 -3.45 2.83 -0.63
CA LEU A 118 -4.44 3.19 0.38
C LEU A 118 -4.35 4.65 0.86
N GLU A 119 -3.21 5.32 0.67
CA GLU A 119 -3.11 6.77 0.88
C GLU A 119 -3.93 7.55 -0.16
N PHE A 120 -4.04 7.04 -1.39
CA PHE A 120 -4.85 7.64 -2.46
C PHE A 120 -6.31 7.18 -2.44
N GLU A 121 -6.54 5.90 -2.13
CA GLU A 121 -7.88 5.30 -2.05
C GLU A 121 -7.97 4.40 -0.82
N ALA A 122 -8.36 4.97 0.32
CA ALA A 122 -8.39 4.27 1.61
C ALA A 122 -9.25 2.99 1.58
N SER A 123 -10.33 2.98 0.79
CA SER A 123 -11.23 1.85 0.62
C SER A 123 -10.85 0.91 -0.53
N ASN A 124 -9.58 0.91 -0.99
CA ASN A 124 -9.17 0.02 -2.07
C ASN A 124 -9.09 -1.43 -1.58
N SER A 125 -10.13 -2.21 -1.87
CA SER A 125 -10.26 -3.60 -1.38
C SER A 125 -9.12 -4.52 -1.88
N GLU A 126 -8.62 -4.32 -3.10
CA GLU A 126 -7.51 -5.11 -3.63
C GLU A 126 -6.21 -4.86 -2.84
N ALA A 127 -5.92 -3.61 -2.52
CA ALA A 127 -4.77 -3.22 -1.72
C ALA A 127 -4.85 -3.78 -0.30
N LEU A 128 -5.98 -3.60 0.39
CA LEU A 128 -6.23 -4.17 1.72
C LEU A 128 -6.07 -5.70 1.70
N TYR A 129 -6.68 -6.36 0.73
CA TYR A 129 -6.65 -7.82 0.63
C TYR A 129 -5.23 -8.32 0.45
N HIS A 130 -4.49 -7.76 -0.51
CA HIS A 130 -3.12 -8.19 -0.74
C HIS A 130 -2.18 -7.81 0.40
N ARG A 131 -2.34 -6.64 1.02
CA ARG A 131 -1.54 -6.23 2.18
C ARG A 131 -1.78 -7.14 3.38
N ALA A 132 -3.03 -7.53 3.65
CA ALA A 132 -3.37 -8.51 4.68
C ALA A 132 -2.62 -9.83 4.49
N HIS A 133 -2.59 -10.36 3.27
CA HIS A 133 -1.86 -11.58 2.92
C HIS A 133 -0.33 -11.41 3.04
N MET A 134 0.22 -10.22 2.79
CA MET A 134 1.64 -9.95 3.01
C MET A 134 1.98 -9.90 4.50
N TYR A 135 1.14 -9.23 5.29
CA TYR A 135 1.26 -9.26 6.74
C TYR A 135 1.21 -10.68 7.28
N GLU A 136 0.27 -11.50 6.81
CA GLU A 136 0.23 -12.93 7.16
C GLU A 136 1.53 -13.66 6.79
N SER A 137 2.06 -13.43 5.57
CA SER A 137 3.31 -14.06 5.10
C SER A 137 4.53 -13.67 5.96
N MET A 138 4.45 -12.52 6.64
CA MET A 138 5.45 -12.03 7.60
C MET A 138 5.11 -12.36 9.06
N ASN A 139 4.05 -13.15 9.30
CA ASN A 139 3.49 -13.46 10.62
C ASN A 139 3.00 -12.24 11.44
N MET A 140 2.65 -11.15 10.76
CA MET A 140 2.06 -9.94 11.34
C MET A 140 0.54 -10.06 11.43
N PHE A 141 0.06 -11.03 12.20
CA PHE A 141 -1.33 -11.45 12.19
C PHE A 141 -2.34 -10.36 12.55
N ASP A 142 -1.98 -9.40 13.39
CA ASP A 142 -2.88 -8.32 13.82
C ASP A 142 -3.05 -7.25 12.76
N SER A 143 -1.97 -6.98 12.01
CA SER A 143 -2.02 -6.09 10.85
C SER A 143 -2.86 -6.73 9.74
N ALA A 144 -2.69 -8.05 9.51
CA ALA A 144 -3.54 -8.80 8.60
C ALA A 144 -5.02 -8.78 9.02
N ALA A 145 -5.29 -8.99 10.31
CA ALA A 145 -6.64 -9.01 10.85
C ALA A 145 -7.33 -7.64 10.77
N SER A 146 -6.58 -6.54 10.90
CA SER A 146 -7.10 -5.18 10.73
C SER A 146 -7.58 -4.96 9.28
N ASP A 147 -6.74 -5.30 8.30
CA ASP A 147 -7.10 -5.17 6.88
C ASP A 147 -8.26 -6.11 6.50
N PHE A 148 -8.27 -7.35 7.00
CA PHE A 148 -9.39 -8.28 6.79
C PHE A 148 -10.70 -7.81 7.44
N LEU A 149 -10.63 -7.18 8.62
CA LEU A 149 -11.81 -6.62 9.26
C LEU A 149 -12.42 -5.49 8.42
N GLU A 150 -11.57 -4.59 7.90
CA GLU A 150 -12.03 -3.51 7.01
C GLU A 150 -12.71 -4.08 5.75
N LEU A 151 -12.12 -5.09 5.12
CA LEU A 151 -12.73 -5.79 3.98
C LEU A 151 -14.09 -6.40 4.30
N VAL A 152 -14.24 -7.05 5.46
CA VAL A 152 -15.52 -7.61 5.90
C VAL A 152 -16.55 -6.50 6.17
N GLU A 153 -16.14 -5.37 6.75
CA GLU A 153 -17.01 -4.19 6.95
C GLU A 153 -17.46 -3.58 5.62
N MET A 154 -16.63 -3.69 4.57
CA MET A 154 -16.97 -3.31 3.19
C MET A 154 -17.83 -4.35 2.46
N GLY A 155 -18.13 -5.50 3.08
CA GLY A 155 -18.88 -6.60 2.45
C GLY A 155 -18.07 -7.43 1.44
N VAL A 156 -16.74 -7.36 1.49
CA VAL A 156 -15.86 -8.18 0.66
C VAL A 156 -15.72 -9.57 1.27
N ASP A 157 -15.89 -10.61 0.45
CA ASP A 157 -15.59 -11.99 0.87
C ASP A 157 -14.08 -12.21 0.95
N VAL A 158 -13.59 -12.48 2.16
CA VAL A 158 -12.17 -12.74 2.48
C VAL A 158 -11.86 -14.22 2.71
N GLY A 159 -12.85 -15.10 2.49
CA GLY A 159 -12.78 -16.53 2.76
C GLY A 159 -12.68 -16.86 4.26
N ASP A 160 -12.72 -18.16 4.58
CA ASP A 160 -12.78 -18.63 5.98
C ASP A 160 -11.60 -18.17 6.83
N LYS A 161 -10.40 -18.13 6.25
CA LYS A 161 -9.19 -17.72 6.96
C LYS A 161 -9.18 -16.22 7.26
N GLY A 162 -9.53 -15.39 6.27
CA GLY A 162 -9.69 -13.94 6.48
C GLY A 162 -10.82 -13.64 7.46
N LYS A 163 -11.90 -14.43 7.42
CA LYS A 163 -13.00 -14.35 8.37
C LYS A 163 -12.55 -14.71 9.79
N TYR A 164 -11.75 -15.77 9.96
CA TYR A 164 -11.13 -16.11 11.24
C TYR A 164 -10.30 -14.95 11.80
N TYR A 165 -9.42 -14.34 11.00
CA TYR A 165 -8.65 -13.17 11.43
C TYR A 165 -9.53 -11.97 11.78
N SER A 166 -10.51 -11.64 10.95
CA SER A 166 -11.41 -10.52 11.24
C SER A 166 -12.25 -10.77 12.49
N ASP A 167 -12.73 -12.00 12.74
CA ASP A 167 -13.50 -12.36 13.92
C ASP A 167 -12.66 -12.31 15.20
N THR A 168 -11.39 -12.74 15.16
CA THR A 168 -10.47 -12.51 16.29
C THR A 168 -10.19 -11.02 16.48
N ALA A 169 -10.35 -10.19 15.43
CA ALA A 169 -10.16 -8.76 15.49
C ALA A 169 -11.36 -7.88 15.82
N LYS A 170 -12.60 -8.35 15.67
CA LYS A 170 -13.80 -7.60 16.03
C LYS A 170 -13.83 -7.12 17.48
N ASN A 171 -13.19 -7.86 18.39
CA ASN A 171 -13.10 -7.53 19.81
C ASN A 171 -11.84 -6.74 20.18
N ARG A 172 -10.97 -6.45 19.21
CA ARG A 172 -9.78 -5.60 19.35
C ARG A 172 -10.20 -4.16 19.03
N PRO A 173 -9.78 -3.14 19.80
CA PRO A 173 -10.17 -1.78 19.50
C PRO A 173 -9.53 -1.32 18.19
N LYS A 174 -10.34 -0.64 17.39
CA LYS A 174 -9.94 -0.10 16.08
C LYS A 174 -8.71 0.82 16.21
N LEU A 175 -7.69 0.54 15.40
CA LEU A 175 -6.38 1.23 15.30
C LEU A 175 -6.47 2.76 15.16
N ASN A 176 -7.62 3.26 14.70
CA ASN A 176 -7.88 4.65 14.36
C ASN A 176 -7.53 5.64 15.47
N THR A 177 -7.64 5.24 16.75
CA THR A 177 -7.33 6.13 17.86
C THR A 177 -5.83 6.43 17.97
N ILE A 178 -4.96 5.43 17.83
CA ILE A 178 -3.50 5.65 17.88
C ILE A 178 -3.02 6.36 16.63
N THR A 179 -3.42 5.89 15.46
CA THR A 179 -2.93 6.45 14.20
C THR A 179 -3.21 7.94 14.15
N LYS A 180 -4.42 8.35 14.56
CA LYS A 180 -4.80 9.75 14.68
C LYS A 180 -3.96 10.53 15.69
N LEU A 181 -3.78 10.00 16.91
CA LEU A 181 -2.94 10.64 17.93
C LEU A 181 -1.48 10.79 17.46
N THR A 182 -0.90 9.77 16.83
CA THR A 182 0.49 9.84 16.33
C THR A 182 0.68 10.89 15.26
N GLN A 183 -0.21 10.94 14.27
CA GLN A 183 -0.12 11.90 13.16
C GLN A 183 -0.29 13.36 13.62
N THR A 184 -0.98 13.60 14.74
CA THR A 184 -1.32 14.95 15.20
C THR A 184 -0.53 15.40 16.44
N SER A 185 0.04 14.47 17.21
CA SER A 185 0.78 14.79 18.42
C SER A 185 2.12 15.47 18.09
N THR A 186 2.34 16.62 18.71
CA THR A 186 3.59 17.38 18.61
C THR A 186 4.16 17.64 19.99
N ASP A 187 5.46 17.47 20.15
CA ASP A 187 6.20 17.82 21.36
C ASP A 187 7.53 18.46 20.97
N ALA A 188 7.58 19.79 21.02
CA ALA A 188 8.73 20.58 20.62
C ALA A 188 9.96 20.33 21.53
N THR A 189 9.75 19.91 22.78
CA THR A 189 10.86 19.57 23.69
C THR A 189 11.70 18.41 23.15
N TYR A 190 11.09 17.53 22.37
CA TYR A 190 11.74 16.37 21.75
C TYR A 190 11.85 16.49 20.22
N GLY A 191 11.61 17.68 19.67
CA GLY A 191 11.75 17.94 18.23
C GLY A 191 10.59 17.45 17.35
N PHE A 192 9.46 17.05 17.95
CA PHE A 192 8.27 16.63 17.20
C PHE A 192 7.39 17.83 16.87
N THR A 193 7.06 17.99 15.59
CA THR A 193 6.30 19.13 15.05
C THR A 193 5.23 18.65 14.10
N ALA A 194 4.33 19.53 13.64
CA ALA A 194 3.34 19.16 12.62
C ALA A 194 3.98 18.63 11.31
N LYS A 195 5.21 19.06 10.98
CA LYS A 195 5.97 18.58 9.82
C LYS A 195 6.74 17.28 10.12
N ASN A 196 6.95 16.95 11.39
CA ASN A 196 7.64 15.76 11.86
C ASN A 196 6.92 15.21 13.11
N PRO A 197 5.73 14.61 12.94
CA PRO A 197 4.91 14.17 14.06
C PRO A 197 5.51 12.93 14.74
N ILE A 198 5.00 12.60 15.93
CA ILE A 198 5.40 11.39 16.66
C ILE A 198 5.00 10.17 15.84
N LYS A 199 5.90 9.20 15.70
CA LYS A 199 5.61 7.94 14.99
C LYS A 199 5.41 6.81 15.99
N VAL A 200 4.68 5.77 15.60
CA VAL A 200 4.51 4.58 16.42
C VAL A 200 5.89 4.02 16.79
N GLY A 201 6.12 3.79 18.09
CA GLY A 201 7.37 3.22 18.60
C GLY A 201 8.52 4.23 18.79
N THR A 202 8.37 5.52 18.48
CA THR A 202 9.44 6.51 18.73
C THR A 202 9.47 6.95 20.19
N GLY A 203 10.65 6.96 20.79
CA GLY A 203 10.92 7.50 22.11
C GLY A 203 11.44 8.94 22.07
N LYS A 204 11.78 9.48 23.25
CA LYS A 204 12.19 10.88 23.46
C LYS A 204 13.39 11.34 22.62
N LYS A 205 14.23 10.41 22.15
CA LYS A 205 15.42 10.69 21.33
C LYS A 205 15.14 10.63 19.83
N GLY A 206 13.89 10.47 19.39
CA GLY A 206 13.52 10.30 17.98
C GLY A 206 13.85 8.92 17.39
N GLY A 207 14.73 8.15 18.04
CA GLY A 207 14.88 6.71 17.80
C GLY A 207 13.78 5.91 18.48
N PHE A 208 13.77 4.61 18.26
CA PHE A 208 12.75 3.77 18.85
C PHE A 208 12.93 3.62 20.37
N GLY A 209 11.83 3.69 21.11
CA GLY A 209 11.79 3.66 22.56
C GLY A 209 10.85 2.58 23.10
N ASN A 210 10.84 2.38 24.42
CA ASN A 210 9.88 1.48 25.04
C ASN A 210 8.45 2.05 24.98
N VAL A 211 7.47 1.18 25.22
CA VAL A 211 6.03 1.51 25.23
C VAL A 211 5.71 2.73 26.12
N ARG A 212 6.31 2.82 27.30
CA ARG A 212 6.05 3.92 28.23
C ARG A 212 6.59 5.25 27.70
N ASP A 213 7.79 5.26 27.13
CA ASP A 213 8.38 6.46 26.52
C ASP A 213 7.52 6.96 25.35
N TYR A 214 7.00 6.03 24.55
CA TYR A 214 6.08 6.34 23.47
C TYR A 214 4.76 6.96 23.98
N LEU A 215 4.10 6.32 24.97
CA LEU A 215 2.85 6.84 25.56
C LEU A 215 3.03 8.24 26.19
N ASN A 216 4.18 8.49 26.81
CA ASN A 216 4.52 9.78 27.42
C ASN A 216 4.65 10.93 26.41
N LEU A 217 4.85 10.63 25.14
CA LEU A 217 4.98 11.62 24.07
C LEU A 217 3.62 11.99 23.45
N LEU A 218 2.61 11.13 23.55
CA LEU A 218 1.31 11.38 22.94
C LEU A 218 0.63 12.61 23.55
N ARG A 219 0.04 13.44 22.68
CA ARG A 219 -0.66 14.68 23.04
C ARG A 219 -2.08 14.65 22.50
N ASP A 220 -3.00 15.22 23.26
CA ASP A 220 -4.38 15.42 22.83
C ASP A 220 -4.54 16.61 21.87
N SER A 221 -5.77 16.89 21.42
CA SER A 221 -6.06 18.00 20.51
C SER A 221 -5.71 19.38 21.07
N LYS A 222 -5.59 19.50 22.40
CA LYS A 222 -5.19 20.72 23.12
C LYS A 222 -3.70 20.74 23.44
N LYS A 223 -2.91 19.84 22.85
CA LYS A 223 -1.47 19.67 23.07
C LYS A 223 -1.10 19.29 24.50
N LYS A 224 -2.02 18.71 25.28
CA LYS A 224 -1.75 18.21 26.63
C LYS A 224 -1.35 16.73 26.60
N PRO A 225 -0.47 16.25 27.50
CA PRO A 225 -0.18 14.83 27.63
C PRO A 225 -1.45 14.01 27.86
N ILE A 226 -1.58 12.89 27.16
CA ILE A 226 -2.67 11.95 27.42
C ILE A 226 -2.49 11.33 28.81
N LYS A 227 -3.59 10.92 29.44
CA LYS A 227 -3.54 10.07 30.64
C LYS A 227 -3.61 8.63 30.19
N TYR A 228 -2.92 7.74 30.90
CA TYR A 228 -3.02 6.31 30.64
C TYR A 228 -2.85 5.48 31.91
N SER A 229 -3.50 4.32 31.94
CA SER A 229 -3.32 3.31 32.98
C SER A 229 -3.21 1.93 32.35
N ARG A 230 -2.28 1.12 32.85
CA ARG A 230 -2.10 -0.26 32.37
C ARG A 230 -3.24 -1.12 32.90
N VAL A 231 -3.90 -1.86 32.01
CA VAL A 231 -4.99 -2.79 32.32
C VAL A 231 -4.44 -4.18 32.58
N GLN A 232 -3.70 -4.73 31.60
CA GLN A 232 -3.15 -6.07 31.68
C GLN A 232 -1.78 -6.15 31.02
N ALA A 233 -0.89 -6.93 31.61
CA ALA A 233 0.31 -7.46 31.00
C ALA A 233 0.00 -8.89 30.52
N CYS A 234 0.02 -9.17 29.22
CA CYS A 234 0.04 -10.56 28.80
C CYS A 234 1.44 -11.14 29.03
N CYS A 235 1.51 -12.44 29.32
CA CYS A 235 2.80 -13.12 29.43
C CYS A 235 3.53 -13.03 28.09
N PRO A 236 4.85 -12.76 28.10
CA PRO A 236 5.63 -12.80 26.88
C PRO A 236 5.45 -14.15 26.19
N TYR A 237 5.27 -14.14 24.88
CA TYR A 237 5.25 -15.36 24.07
C TYR A 237 6.32 -15.29 22.99
N LYS A 238 6.89 -16.43 22.60
CA LYS A 238 7.94 -16.51 21.58
C LYS A 238 7.35 -16.99 20.26
N PRO A 239 7.12 -16.12 19.26
CA PRO A 239 6.61 -16.55 17.97
C PRO A 239 7.64 -17.41 17.24
N LYS A 240 7.18 -18.45 16.55
CA LYS A 240 8.05 -19.32 15.76
C LYS A 240 8.65 -18.51 14.60
N GLY A 241 9.98 -18.49 14.49
CA GLY A 241 10.70 -17.75 13.44
C GLY A 241 11.16 -16.34 13.83
N PHE A 242 10.87 -15.88 15.05
CA PHE A 242 11.36 -14.59 15.54
C PHE A 242 12.49 -14.77 16.55
N ALA A 243 13.52 -13.93 16.42
CA ALA A 243 14.45 -13.69 17.50
C ALA A 243 13.69 -12.90 18.57
N GLY A 244 12.96 -13.60 19.44
CA GLY A 244 12.25 -12.94 20.51
C GLY A 244 10.96 -13.25 21.22
N ASN A 245 10.82 -12.70 22.43
CA ASN A 245 9.54 -12.62 23.10
C ASN A 245 8.80 -11.40 22.57
N VAL A 246 7.50 -11.60 22.36
CA VAL A 246 6.52 -10.58 22.06
C VAL A 246 5.74 -10.31 23.34
N PHE A 247 5.55 -9.04 23.62
CA PHE A 247 4.79 -8.57 24.76
C PHE A 247 3.57 -7.81 24.27
N ASP A 248 2.39 -8.24 24.72
CA ASP A 248 1.13 -7.51 24.52
C ASP A 248 0.74 -6.83 25.83
N GLU A 249 0.54 -5.52 25.76
CA GLU A 249 0.11 -4.71 26.89
C GLU A 249 -1.18 -3.96 26.57
N GLU A 250 -2.15 -4.04 27.48
CA GLU A 250 -3.39 -3.29 27.39
C GLU A 250 -3.32 -2.05 28.29
N TYR A 251 -3.77 -0.91 27.78
CA TYR A 251 -3.86 0.36 28.48
C TYR A 251 -5.23 0.99 28.27
N ASN A 252 -5.78 1.65 29.29
CA ASN A 252 -6.80 2.66 29.09
C ASN A 252 -6.09 3.99 28.83
N ILE A 253 -6.40 4.65 27.72
CA ILE A 253 -5.95 6.02 27.44
C ILE A 253 -7.12 6.99 27.52
N THR A 254 -6.89 8.15 28.11
CA THR A 254 -7.85 9.23 28.20
C THR A 254 -7.24 10.50 27.61
N TYR A 255 -7.93 11.09 26.65
CA TYR A 255 -7.46 12.26 25.90
C TYR A 255 -8.63 13.13 25.45
N VAL A 256 -8.36 14.40 25.13
CA VAL A 256 -9.34 15.30 24.51
C VAL A 256 -9.29 15.16 22.99
N ASP A 257 -10.41 14.80 22.36
CA ASP A 257 -10.49 14.68 20.91
C ASP A 257 -10.59 16.04 20.19
N GLU A 258 -10.63 16.04 18.86
CA GLU A 258 -10.70 17.26 18.04
C GLU A 258 -11.96 18.11 18.29
N THR A 259 -13.03 17.51 18.83
CA THR A 259 -14.26 18.23 19.19
C THR A 259 -14.16 18.88 20.57
N GLY A 260 -13.08 18.61 21.31
CA GLY A 260 -12.84 19.16 22.64
C GLY A 260 -13.42 18.31 23.76
N ILE A 261 -13.90 17.09 23.47
CA ILE A 261 -14.51 16.16 24.43
C ILE A 261 -13.45 15.21 24.99
N GLU A 262 -13.47 14.97 26.30
CA GLU A 262 -12.62 13.95 26.94
C GLU A 262 -13.18 12.56 26.63
N VAL A 263 -12.33 11.69 26.09
CA VAL A 263 -12.69 10.33 25.67
C VAL A 263 -11.70 9.35 26.27
N THR A 264 -12.22 8.25 26.82
CA THR A 264 -11.41 7.10 27.24
C THR A 264 -11.55 5.96 26.23
N LYS A 265 -10.42 5.41 25.79
CA LYS A 265 -10.36 4.27 24.87
C LYS A 265 -9.37 3.23 25.39
N LYS A 266 -9.66 1.97 25.11
CA LYS A 266 -8.69 0.89 25.30
C LYS A 266 -7.65 0.93 24.18
N LEU A 267 -6.42 0.64 24.57
CA LEU A 267 -5.23 0.68 23.76
C LEU A 267 -4.48 -0.63 23.95
N TYR A 268 -4.03 -1.25 22.86
CA TYR A 268 -3.27 -2.48 22.92
C TYR A 268 -1.94 -2.21 22.22
N LEU A 269 -0.83 -2.42 22.91
CA LEU A 269 0.51 -2.15 22.41
C LEU A 269 1.31 -3.44 22.40
N THR A 270 2.06 -3.63 21.31
CA THR A 270 2.89 -4.81 21.14
C THR A 270 4.31 -4.44 20.83
N TYR A 271 5.24 -5.10 21.51
CA TYR A 271 6.66 -4.90 21.31
C TYR A 271 7.45 -6.19 21.41
N TYR A 272 8.64 -6.20 20.79
CA TYR A 272 9.50 -7.37 20.61
C TYR A 272 10.82 -7.17 21.39
N GLU A 273 11.38 -8.23 21.97
CA GLU A 273 12.50 -8.15 22.93
C GLU A 273 13.90 -7.92 22.31
N TYR A 274 14.17 -8.27 21.04
CA TYR A 274 15.55 -8.44 20.53
C TYR A 274 16.01 -7.46 19.45
N GLU A 275 15.26 -6.40 19.20
CA GLU A 275 15.79 -5.28 18.44
C GLU A 275 15.69 -4.06 19.35
N GLU A 276 16.76 -3.23 19.47
CA GLU A 276 16.49 -1.79 19.58
C GLU A 276 15.42 -1.56 18.51
N PRO A 277 14.20 -1.11 18.86
CA PRO A 277 13.08 -1.39 17.98
C PRO A 277 13.46 -0.81 16.63
N LYS A 278 13.50 -1.60 15.56
CA LYS A 278 14.07 -1.13 14.28
C LYS A 278 13.05 -1.11 13.18
N ILE A 279 11.81 -1.54 13.46
CA ILE A 279 10.70 -1.51 12.52
C ILE A 279 9.39 -1.32 13.33
N PRO A 280 8.49 -0.40 12.95
CA PRO A 280 7.17 -0.33 13.55
C PRO A 280 6.33 -1.47 12.96
N MET A 281 5.95 -2.45 13.79
CA MET A 281 4.84 -3.34 13.46
C MET A 281 3.68 -3.00 14.37
N GLY A 282 2.49 -2.99 13.78
CA GLY A 282 1.25 -2.51 14.38
C GLY A 282 0.97 -3.12 15.76
N LEU A 283 0.12 -2.39 16.47
CA LEU A 283 -0.58 -2.82 17.67
C LEU A 283 -1.03 -4.28 17.49
N ALA A 284 -0.42 -5.19 18.23
CA ALA A 284 -0.88 -6.57 18.27
C ALA A 284 -1.93 -6.77 19.34
N THR A 285 -2.62 -7.87 19.20
CA THR A 285 -3.68 -8.34 20.09
C THR A 285 -3.77 -9.83 19.81
N GLY A 286 -3.17 -10.73 20.60
CA GLY A 286 -3.46 -12.17 20.44
C GLY A 286 -4.96 -12.48 20.56
N LYS A 287 -5.52 -13.57 20.01
CA LYS A 287 -4.93 -14.85 19.54
C LYS A 287 -4.91 -15.00 18.02
#